data_AF-A0A0S9QRJ5-F1
#
_entry.id   AF-A0A0S9QRJ5-F1
#
_cell.length_a   1.000
_cell.length_b   1.000
_cell.length_c   1.000
_cell.angle_alpha   90.00
_cell.angle_beta   90.00
_cell.angle_gamma   90.00
#
_symmetry.space_group_name_H-M   'P 1'
#
loop_
_entity.id
_entity.type
_entity.pdbx_description
1 polymer ?
#
loop_
_entity_poly.entity_id
_entity_poly.type
_entity_poly.pdbx_seq_one_letter_code
_entity_poly.pdbx_strand_id
1 'polypeptide(L)'
;MTATPAPPSPSAARLFAAGQGVLVCRYPVATDLPIPLAVLAPAGLGLLTWAFTGFGGPEPDPAGLLVLHDGQAALTEGGTLTLETHFRDAAIACPKPRPVAELERPERAALGEAVLAAVMPDTLDALATLFPLLAPAVAEGPMPETAPRLALAGDDARRATLSGSTVPNYLLLRAGSTWSCARVATAELRFGPAPAIDLTLAPAWGNPRGATVETAFLLGPGTVTPARLRREAGR
;
A
#
# COMPACT_ATOMS: atom_id res chain seq x y z
N MET A 1 9.54 41.24 15.75
CA MET A 1 9.65 40.66 14.41
C MET A 1 9.93 39.18 14.58
N THR A 2 8.91 38.34 14.49
CA THR A 2 9.07 36.88 14.53
C THR A 2 9.62 36.44 13.18
N ALA A 3 10.85 35.92 13.16
CA ALA A 3 11.45 35.36 11.96
C ALA A 3 10.58 34.20 11.46
N THR A 4 10.21 34.24 10.18
CA THR A 4 9.59 33.11 9.49
C THR A 4 10.51 31.89 9.64
N PRO A 5 10.01 30.74 10.14
CA PRO A 5 10.85 29.57 10.28
C PRO A 5 11.41 29.18 8.91
N ALA A 6 12.72 28.96 8.84
CA ALA A 6 13.37 28.48 7.64
C ALA A 6 12.68 27.19 7.17
N PRO A 7 12.48 27.01 5.85
CA PRO A 7 11.95 25.75 5.34
C PRO A 7 12.85 24.60 5.82
N PRO A 8 12.28 23.45 6.21
CA PRO A 8 13.07 22.31 6.64
C PRO A 8 14.06 21.94 5.54
N SER A 9 15.30 21.67 5.91
CA SER A 9 16.31 21.18 4.97
C SER A 9 15.81 19.92 4.28
N PRO A 10 15.96 19.76 2.95
CA PRO A 10 15.49 18.59 2.20
C PRO A 10 16.04 17.25 2.75
N SER A 11 17.15 17.31 3.50
CA SER A 11 17.82 16.21 4.18
C SER A 11 17.24 15.82 5.56
N ALA A 12 16.19 16.47 6.06
CA ALA A 12 15.61 16.10 7.35
C ALA A 12 14.55 15.00 7.19
N ALA A 13 14.50 14.07 8.13
CA ALA A 13 13.41 13.10 8.18
C ALA A 13 12.08 13.82 8.49
N ARG A 14 10.98 13.30 7.93
CA ARG A 14 9.61 13.77 8.12
C ARG A 14 8.76 12.61 8.59
N LEU A 15 7.90 12.85 9.57
CA LEU A 15 6.97 11.84 10.10
C LEU A 15 5.54 12.29 9.83
N PHE A 16 4.69 11.38 9.38
CA PHE A 16 3.31 11.65 9.02
C PHE A 16 2.36 10.66 9.70
N ALA A 17 1.24 11.13 10.25
CA ALA A 17 0.22 10.32 10.90
C ALA A 17 -0.96 10.05 9.95
N ALA A 18 -1.25 8.76 9.75
CA ALA A 18 -2.35 8.27 8.91
C ALA A 18 -3.59 7.81 9.71
N GLY A 19 -3.48 7.74 11.04
CA GLY A 19 -4.55 7.30 11.95
C GLY A 19 -4.39 5.84 12.39
N GLN A 20 -5.12 5.42 13.44
CA GLN A 20 -5.06 4.07 14.03
C GLN A 20 -3.64 3.58 14.34
N GLY A 21 -2.77 4.47 14.83
CA GLY A 21 -1.37 4.16 15.13
C GLY A 21 -0.48 4.00 13.89
N VAL A 22 -0.96 4.23 12.67
CA VAL A 22 -0.14 4.15 11.46
C VAL A 22 0.60 5.47 11.22
N LEU A 23 1.91 5.34 11.02
CA LEU A 23 2.81 6.44 10.70
C LEU A 23 3.54 6.16 9.38
N VAL A 24 3.87 7.21 8.64
CA VAL A 24 4.80 7.16 7.51
C VAL A 24 6.02 7.99 7.84
N CYS A 25 7.20 7.37 7.86
CA CYS A 25 8.47 8.05 8.04
C CYS A 25 9.18 8.18 6.71
N ARG A 26 9.44 9.41 6.28
CA ARG A 26 10.34 9.70 5.17
C ARG A 26 11.70 10.10 5.74
N TYR A 27 12.78 9.48 5.28
CA TYR A 27 14.13 9.83 5.71
C TYR A 27 15.07 9.92 4.49
N PRO A 28 16.10 10.79 4.53
CA PRO A 28 17.10 10.83 3.48
C PRO A 28 17.82 9.48 3.39
N VAL A 29 18.03 8.99 2.19
CA VAL A 29 18.76 7.74 1.98
C VAL A 29 20.14 8.04 1.42
N ALA A 30 21.16 7.41 2.00
CA ALA A 30 22.51 7.48 1.51
C ALA A 30 22.67 6.62 0.24
N THR A 31 23.74 6.86 -0.53
CA THR A 31 23.99 6.21 -1.82
C THR A 31 24.16 4.70 -1.74
N ASP A 32 24.38 4.16 -0.54
CA ASP A 32 24.47 2.74 -0.22
C ASP A 32 23.09 2.04 -0.17
N LEU A 33 21.97 2.77 -0.30
CA LEU A 33 20.60 2.25 -0.36
C LEU A 33 20.29 1.14 0.66
N PRO A 34 20.49 1.38 1.97
CA PRO A 34 20.31 0.36 2.98
C PRO A 34 18.85 -0.10 3.05
N ILE A 35 18.59 -1.31 2.55
CA ILE A 35 17.31 -2.02 2.62
C ILE A 35 16.85 -2.15 4.08
N PRO A 36 15.70 -1.55 4.45
CA PRO A 36 15.08 -1.69 5.77
C PRO A 36 14.69 -3.15 6.04
N LEU A 37 15.05 -3.67 7.22
CA LEU A 37 14.72 -5.03 7.65
C LEU A 37 13.71 -5.02 8.80
N ALA A 38 13.97 -4.23 9.84
CA ALA A 38 13.10 -4.13 11.02
C ALA A 38 13.30 -2.81 11.77
N VAL A 39 12.42 -2.54 12.73
CA VAL A 39 12.59 -1.46 13.71
C VAL A 39 13.07 -2.06 15.03
N LEU A 40 14.21 -1.58 15.53
CA LEU A 40 14.82 -2.05 16.78
C LEU A 40 14.38 -1.21 17.99
N ALA A 41 14.14 0.07 17.77
CA ALA A 41 13.68 1.00 18.81
C ALA A 41 12.89 2.16 18.19
N PRO A 42 11.93 2.77 18.92
CA PRO A 42 11.44 2.36 20.23
C PRO A 42 10.69 1.02 20.20
N ALA A 43 10.65 0.32 21.34
CA ALA A 43 9.92 -0.94 21.44
C ALA A 43 8.42 -0.73 21.17
N GLY A 44 7.78 -1.71 20.51
CA GLY A 44 6.36 -1.64 20.16
C GLY A 44 6.06 -0.91 18.84
N LEU A 45 7.08 -0.39 18.16
CA LEU A 45 6.97 0.15 16.82
C LEU A 45 7.30 -0.94 15.78
N GLY A 46 6.32 -1.31 14.96
CA GLY A 46 6.48 -2.31 13.90
C GLY A 46 6.72 -1.68 12.53
N LEU A 47 7.52 -2.34 11.69
CA LEU A 47 7.65 -2.02 10.27
C LEU A 47 6.63 -2.83 9.47
N LEU A 48 5.66 -2.18 8.83
CA LEU A 48 4.66 -2.85 7.98
C LEU A 48 5.16 -3.03 6.55
N THR A 49 5.79 -2.00 5.99
CA THR A 49 6.37 -2.02 4.64
C THR A 49 7.30 -0.83 4.46
N TRP A 50 8.03 -0.79 3.34
CA TRP A 50 8.89 0.33 2.98
C TRP A 50 9.02 0.47 1.45
N ALA A 51 9.43 1.66 1.01
CA ALA A 51 9.71 1.96 -0.38
C ALA A 51 10.86 2.98 -0.51
N PHE A 52 11.45 3.05 -1.70
CA PHE A 52 12.42 4.06 -2.09
C PHE A 52 11.80 5.01 -3.13
N THR A 53 12.12 6.30 -3.06
CA THR A 53 11.65 7.31 -4.01
C THR A 53 12.69 8.39 -4.27
N GLY A 54 12.45 9.26 -5.25
CA GLY A 54 13.32 10.39 -5.57
C GLY A 54 14.53 10.06 -6.45
N PHE A 55 14.56 8.87 -7.06
CA PHE A 55 15.59 8.44 -7.99
C PHE A 55 15.22 8.87 -9.42
N GLY A 56 16.10 9.63 -10.09
CA GLY A 56 15.99 9.87 -11.54
C GLY A 56 15.29 11.17 -11.97
N GLY A 57 15.16 12.17 -11.10
CA GLY A 57 14.71 13.52 -11.47
C GLY A 57 15.86 14.51 -11.76
N PRO A 58 15.56 15.70 -12.33
CA PRO A 58 16.55 16.76 -12.54
C PRO A 58 17.14 17.29 -11.22
N GLU A 59 16.36 17.25 -10.15
CA GLU A 59 16.78 17.51 -8.77
C GLU A 59 16.51 16.24 -7.95
N PRO A 60 17.46 15.27 -7.92
CA PRO A 60 17.26 14.02 -7.20
C PRO A 60 17.23 14.29 -5.69
N ASP A 61 16.20 13.75 -5.03
CA ASP A 61 16.06 13.78 -3.58
C ASP A 61 15.77 12.36 -3.06
N PRO A 62 16.80 11.47 -3.05
CA PRO A 62 16.64 10.08 -2.65
C PRO A 62 16.14 9.94 -1.22
N ALA A 63 14.98 9.30 -1.08
CA ALA A 63 14.35 9.11 0.21
C ALA A 63 13.86 7.67 0.40
N GLY A 64 13.95 7.22 1.64
CA GLY A 64 13.33 6.01 2.13
C GLY A 64 12.01 6.37 2.79
N LEU A 65 11.01 5.55 2.53
CA LEU A 65 9.67 5.66 3.08
C LEU A 65 9.41 4.40 3.90
N LEU A 66 9.12 4.56 5.19
CA LEU A 66 8.75 3.47 6.10
C LEU A 66 7.28 3.63 6.46
N VAL A 67 6.51 2.56 6.37
CA VAL A 67 5.17 2.50 6.95
C VAL A 67 5.28 1.76 8.27
N LEU A 68 4.93 2.45 9.35
CA LEU A 68 5.11 2.00 10.71
C LEU A 68 3.75 1.81 11.37
N HIS A 69 3.67 0.82 12.25
CA HIS A 69 2.55 0.65 13.17
C HIS A 69 3.03 0.89 14.60
N ASP A 70 2.58 2.00 15.18
CA ASP A 70 2.91 2.44 16.52
C ASP A 70 1.81 2.04 17.49
N GLY A 71 1.90 0.82 18.02
CA GLY A 71 0.95 0.30 19.00
C GLY A 71 1.06 0.96 20.39
N GLN A 72 2.05 1.83 20.62
CA GLN A 72 2.33 2.48 21.91
C GLN A 72 2.35 4.02 21.83
N ALA A 73 2.07 4.60 20.65
CA ALA A 73 2.14 6.03 20.40
C ALA A 73 3.53 6.64 20.75
N ALA A 74 4.60 5.85 20.63
CA ALA A 74 5.97 6.20 21.02
C ALA A 74 6.53 7.41 20.27
N LEU A 75 6.04 7.70 19.05
CA LEU A 75 6.50 8.84 18.25
C LEU A 75 5.50 10.01 18.18
N THR A 76 4.52 10.08 19.10
CA THR A 76 3.47 11.14 19.09
C THR A 76 4.03 12.56 19.14
N GLU A 77 5.13 12.78 19.86
CA GLU A 77 5.79 14.08 19.98
C GLU A 77 7.12 14.15 19.19
N GLY A 78 7.38 13.16 18.33
CA GLY A 78 8.67 12.92 17.71
C GLY A 78 9.62 12.13 18.62
N GLY A 79 10.83 11.85 18.13
CA GLY A 79 11.82 11.03 18.82
C GLY A 79 12.88 10.48 17.88
N THR A 80 13.57 9.43 18.31
CA THR A 80 14.55 8.72 17.47
C THR A 80 14.05 7.31 17.21
N LEU A 81 14.05 6.92 15.93
CA LEU A 81 13.82 5.57 15.45
C LEU A 81 15.17 4.91 15.16
N THR A 82 15.37 3.67 15.60
CA THR A 82 16.51 2.84 15.17
C THR A 82 16.00 1.80 14.18
N LEU A 83 16.46 1.91 12.95
CA LEU A 83 16.12 1.02 11.84
C LEU A 83 17.25 0.02 11.60
N GLU A 84 16.94 -1.27 11.68
CA GLU A 84 17.83 -2.32 11.19
C GLU A 84 17.82 -2.31 9.66
N THR A 85 19.01 -2.41 9.06
CA THR A 85 19.16 -2.52 7.62
C THR A 85 20.13 -3.65 7.27
N HIS A 86 20.11 -4.10 6.02
CA HIS A 86 21.05 -5.13 5.55
C HIS A 86 22.54 -4.72 5.58
N PHE A 87 22.84 -3.46 5.88
CA PHE A 87 24.20 -2.94 5.92
C PHE A 87 24.62 -2.54 7.34
N ARG A 88 23.90 -1.59 7.95
CA ARG A 88 24.11 -1.13 9.33
C ARG A 88 22.83 -0.53 9.90
N ASP A 89 22.72 -0.54 11.22
CA ASP A 89 21.62 0.14 11.89
C ASP A 89 21.68 1.65 11.63
N ALA A 90 20.52 2.25 11.39
CA ALA A 90 20.37 3.66 11.13
C ALA A 90 19.53 4.32 12.23
N ALA A 91 20.08 5.36 12.87
CA ALA A 91 19.33 6.23 13.77
C ALA A 91 18.69 7.35 12.97
N ILE A 92 17.36 7.45 13.02
CA ILE A 92 16.55 8.42 12.29
C ILE A 92 15.89 9.34 13.30
N ALA A 93 16.25 10.62 13.28
CA ALA A 93 15.61 11.64 14.11
C ALA A 93 14.27 12.05 13.49
N CYS A 94 13.18 11.64 14.11
CA CYS A 94 11.82 11.88 13.65
C CYS A 94 11.23 13.11 14.34
N PRO A 95 10.80 14.15 13.60
CA PRO A 95 10.07 15.27 14.18
C PRO A 95 8.66 14.85 14.60
N LYS A 96 7.94 15.76 15.25
CA LYS A 96 6.51 15.58 15.55
C LYS A 96 5.72 15.21 14.27
N PRO A 97 4.83 14.19 14.31
CA PRO A 97 4.05 13.79 13.16
C PRO A 97 3.18 14.91 12.59
N ARG A 98 3.13 15.00 11.27
CA ARG A 98 2.23 15.86 10.50
C ARG A 98 1.08 15.06 9.90
N PRO A 99 0.00 15.68 9.39
CA PRO A 99 -1.03 14.94 8.65
C PRO A 99 -0.47 14.22 7.43
N VAL A 100 -0.87 12.95 7.21
CA VAL A 100 -0.45 12.16 6.03
C VAL A 100 -0.86 12.78 4.69
N ALA A 101 -1.85 13.68 4.69
CA ALA A 101 -2.24 14.46 3.54
C ALA A 101 -1.13 15.39 2.99
N GLU A 102 -0.08 15.65 3.78
CA GLU A 102 1.09 16.43 3.36
C GLU A 102 2.13 15.60 2.56
N LEU A 103 1.98 14.26 2.46
CA LEU A 103 2.88 13.44 1.64
C LEU A 103 2.81 13.89 0.18
N GLU A 104 3.97 13.94 -0.48
CA GLU A 104 4.07 14.42 -1.85
C GLU A 104 3.68 13.33 -2.85
N ARG A 105 3.31 13.72 -4.08
CA ARG A 105 2.84 12.78 -5.11
C ARG A 105 3.83 11.64 -5.41
N PRO A 106 5.14 11.89 -5.56
CA PRO A 106 6.11 10.80 -5.81
C PRO A 106 6.23 9.82 -4.63
N GLU A 107 6.03 10.31 -3.41
CA GLU A 107 6.07 9.48 -2.19
C GLU A 107 4.83 8.58 -2.12
N ARG A 108 3.65 9.13 -2.43
CA ARG A 108 2.41 8.36 -2.53
C ARG A 108 2.48 7.29 -3.61
N ALA A 109 3.10 7.59 -4.75
CA ALA A 109 3.27 6.61 -5.82
C ALA A 109 4.16 5.44 -5.38
N ALA A 110 5.32 5.72 -4.79
CA ALA A 110 6.22 4.69 -4.28
C ALA A 110 5.58 3.86 -3.16
N LEU A 111 4.85 4.49 -2.24
CA LEU A 111 4.12 3.79 -1.17
C LEU A 111 2.95 2.97 -1.68
N GLY A 112 2.28 3.39 -2.76
CA GLY A 112 1.12 2.69 -3.31
C GLY A 112 1.41 1.22 -3.57
N GLU A 113 2.49 0.93 -4.30
CA GLU A 113 2.88 -0.44 -4.62
C GLU A 113 3.33 -1.21 -3.36
N ALA A 114 4.19 -0.61 -2.54
CA ALA A 114 4.72 -1.25 -1.34
C ALA A 114 3.64 -1.58 -0.30
N VAL A 115 2.64 -0.70 -0.15
CA VAL A 115 1.49 -0.92 0.74
C VAL A 115 0.62 -2.04 0.21
N LEU A 116 0.29 -2.04 -1.09
CA LEU A 116 -0.51 -3.10 -1.69
C LEU A 116 0.17 -4.46 -1.60
N ALA A 117 1.49 -4.52 -1.76
CA ALA A 117 2.27 -5.76 -1.66
C ALA A 117 2.36 -6.30 -0.23
N ALA A 118 2.21 -5.44 0.77
CA ALA A 118 2.26 -5.78 2.19
C ALA A 118 0.90 -6.14 2.80
N VAL A 119 -0.19 -6.09 2.02
CA VAL A 119 -1.53 -6.44 2.50
C VAL A 119 -1.60 -7.94 2.80
N MET A 120 -1.73 -8.24 4.09
CA MET A 120 -1.93 -9.56 4.69
C MET A 120 -3.06 -9.46 5.73
N PRO A 121 -3.70 -10.56 6.17
CA PRO A 121 -4.81 -10.50 7.13
C PRO A 121 -4.53 -9.69 8.40
N ASP A 122 -3.31 -9.82 8.92
CA ASP A 122 -2.82 -9.18 10.14
C ASP A 122 -2.40 -7.73 9.94
N THR A 123 -2.06 -7.32 8.70
CA THR A 123 -1.66 -5.94 8.38
C THR A 123 -2.77 -5.11 7.73
N LEU A 124 -3.83 -5.75 7.21
CA LEU A 124 -4.87 -5.12 6.40
C LEU A 124 -5.57 -3.97 7.13
N ASP A 125 -5.98 -4.16 8.38
CA ASP A 125 -6.70 -3.12 9.14
C ASP A 125 -5.84 -1.87 9.33
N ALA A 126 -4.54 -2.05 9.61
CA ALA A 126 -3.60 -0.94 9.73
C ALA A 126 -3.40 -0.25 8.36
N LEU A 127 -3.02 -1.03 7.34
CA LEU A 127 -2.72 -0.50 6.00
C LEU A 127 -3.92 0.15 5.31
N ALA A 128 -5.15 -0.28 5.63
CA ALA A 128 -6.37 0.27 5.06
C ALA A 128 -6.54 1.78 5.33
N THR A 129 -5.95 2.30 6.40
CA THR A 129 -5.93 3.75 6.70
C THR A 129 -5.24 4.57 5.61
N LEU A 130 -4.32 3.96 4.84
CA LEU A 130 -3.56 4.62 3.79
C LEU A 130 -4.27 4.55 2.42
N PHE A 131 -5.22 3.63 2.21
CA PHE A 131 -5.85 3.43 0.90
C PHE A 131 -6.48 4.70 0.30
N PRO A 132 -7.23 5.54 1.06
CA PRO A 132 -7.79 6.76 0.48
C PRO A 132 -6.72 7.72 -0.06
N LEU A 133 -5.58 7.81 0.62
CA LEU A 133 -4.46 8.67 0.22
C LEU A 133 -3.74 8.15 -1.03
N LEU A 134 -3.56 6.82 -1.10
CA LEU A 134 -2.80 6.15 -2.16
C LEU A 134 -3.65 5.88 -3.42
N ALA A 135 -4.97 5.93 -3.30
CA ALA A 135 -5.90 5.60 -4.38
C ALA A 135 -5.66 6.32 -5.70
N PRO A 136 -5.36 7.63 -5.73
CA PRO A 136 -5.05 8.31 -7.00
C PRO A 136 -3.79 7.76 -7.65
N ALA A 137 -2.72 7.58 -6.88
CA ALA A 137 -1.43 7.13 -7.39
C ALA A 137 -1.51 5.68 -7.91
N VAL A 138 -2.29 4.83 -7.25
CA VAL A 138 -2.53 3.45 -7.65
C VAL A 138 -3.39 3.37 -8.94
N ALA A 139 -4.37 4.25 -9.11
CA ALA A 139 -5.25 4.24 -10.28
C ALA A 139 -4.61 4.86 -11.54
N GLU A 140 -3.61 5.72 -11.38
CA GLU A 140 -2.83 6.29 -12.49
C GLU A 140 -1.82 5.30 -13.08
N GLY A 141 -1.62 4.14 -12.43
CA GLY A 141 -0.71 3.10 -12.91
C GLY A 141 -1.14 2.50 -14.27
N PRO A 142 -0.20 2.21 -15.18
CA PRO A 142 -0.53 1.63 -16.47
C PRO A 142 -1.11 0.21 -16.31
N MET A 143 -2.22 -0.07 -16.99
CA MET A 143 -2.81 -1.42 -17.04
C MET A 143 -2.04 -2.28 -18.06
N PRO A 144 -1.35 -3.37 -17.64
CA PRO A 144 -0.64 -4.24 -18.56
C PRO A 144 -1.55 -4.86 -19.63
N GLU A 145 -1.01 -5.13 -20.81
CA GLU A 145 -1.71 -5.87 -21.87
C GLU A 145 -2.07 -7.30 -21.44
N THR A 146 -1.20 -7.90 -20.63
CA THR A 146 -1.32 -9.24 -20.06
C THR A 146 -2.20 -9.30 -18.81
N ALA A 147 -2.79 -8.17 -18.39
CA ALA A 147 -3.60 -8.12 -17.17
C ALA A 147 -4.79 -9.10 -17.25
N PRO A 148 -4.96 -9.95 -16.23
CA PRO A 148 -6.05 -10.92 -16.21
C PRO A 148 -7.41 -10.21 -16.14
N ARG A 149 -8.41 -10.81 -16.76
CA ARG A 149 -9.79 -10.34 -16.77
C ARG A 149 -10.53 -10.88 -15.55
N LEU A 150 -11.16 -9.99 -14.78
CA LEU A 150 -11.95 -10.31 -13.61
C LEU A 150 -13.43 -9.98 -13.89
N ALA A 151 -14.31 -10.95 -13.69
CA ALA A 151 -15.75 -10.77 -13.69
C ALA A 151 -16.29 -10.98 -12.27
N LEU A 152 -17.03 -10.03 -11.73
CA LEU A 152 -17.71 -10.15 -10.44
C LEU A 152 -19.14 -10.62 -10.68
N ALA A 153 -19.61 -11.62 -9.93
CA ALA A 153 -20.94 -12.18 -10.11
C ALA A 153 -22.01 -11.30 -9.43
N GLY A 154 -22.61 -10.37 -10.18
CA GLY A 154 -23.74 -9.54 -9.72
C GLY A 154 -23.48 -8.71 -8.46
N ASP A 155 -24.57 -8.30 -7.79
CA ASP A 155 -24.52 -7.42 -6.60
C ASP A 155 -23.93 -8.09 -5.35
N ASP A 156 -23.89 -9.44 -5.33
CA ASP A 156 -23.29 -10.23 -4.26
C ASP A 156 -21.88 -10.65 -4.70
N ALA A 157 -20.92 -9.74 -4.48
CA ALA A 157 -19.48 -9.88 -4.78
C ALA A 157 -18.75 -11.01 -3.99
N ARG A 158 -19.45 -12.11 -3.67
CA ARG A 158 -18.95 -13.33 -3.03
C ARG A 158 -18.43 -14.35 -4.04
N ARG A 159 -18.66 -14.13 -5.34
CA ARG A 159 -18.12 -14.97 -6.41
C ARG A 159 -17.50 -14.11 -7.50
N ALA A 160 -16.41 -14.59 -8.05
CA ALA A 160 -15.75 -13.96 -9.18
C ALA A 160 -15.17 -15.01 -10.12
N THR A 161 -15.08 -14.68 -11.41
CA THR A 161 -14.35 -15.48 -12.39
C THR A 161 -13.13 -14.70 -12.86
N LEU A 162 -11.96 -15.33 -12.77
CA LEU A 162 -10.67 -14.76 -13.15
C LEU A 162 -10.11 -15.52 -14.35
N SER A 163 -9.63 -14.83 -15.39
CA SER A 163 -8.91 -15.49 -16.48
C SER A 163 -7.48 -15.84 -16.07
N GLY A 164 -6.95 -16.95 -16.57
CA GLY A 164 -5.61 -17.43 -16.27
C GLY A 164 -5.62 -18.59 -15.29
N SER A 165 -4.45 -18.88 -14.71
CA SER A 165 -4.23 -20.02 -13.79
C SER A 165 -3.59 -19.61 -12.46
N THR A 166 -3.29 -18.32 -12.26
CA THR A 166 -2.71 -17.81 -11.02
C THR A 166 -3.81 -17.45 -10.04
N VAL A 167 -3.85 -18.13 -8.89
CA VAL A 167 -4.82 -17.86 -7.81
C VAL A 167 -4.26 -16.79 -6.87
N PRO A 168 -4.94 -15.64 -6.70
CA PRO A 168 -4.54 -14.67 -5.68
C PRO A 168 -5.00 -15.08 -4.29
N ASN A 169 -4.38 -14.51 -3.26
CA ASN A 169 -4.81 -14.66 -1.87
C ASN A 169 -5.99 -13.73 -1.55
N TYR A 170 -5.93 -12.50 -2.07
CA TYR A 170 -6.95 -11.47 -1.84
C TYR A 170 -7.32 -10.75 -3.13
N LEU A 171 -8.55 -10.24 -3.16
CA LEU A 171 -9.03 -9.26 -4.12
C LEU A 171 -9.23 -7.94 -3.40
N LEU A 172 -8.52 -6.91 -3.86
CA LEU A 172 -8.74 -5.54 -3.41
C LEU A 172 -9.52 -4.80 -4.51
N LEU A 173 -10.70 -4.30 -4.14
CA LEU A 173 -11.65 -3.66 -5.05
C LEU A 173 -11.84 -2.21 -4.64
N ARG A 174 -11.88 -1.33 -5.63
CA ARG A 174 -12.14 0.10 -5.46
C ARG A 174 -13.42 0.50 -6.20
N ALA A 175 -14.28 1.24 -5.52
CA ALA A 175 -15.44 1.91 -6.10
C ALA A 175 -15.47 3.38 -5.61
N GLY A 176 -15.09 4.32 -6.47
CA GLY A 176 -14.96 5.72 -6.11
C GLY A 176 -13.86 5.95 -5.06
N SER A 177 -14.23 6.43 -3.88
CA SER A 177 -13.33 6.57 -2.72
C SER A 177 -13.35 5.37 -1.78
N THR A 178 -14.27 4.43 -1.99
CA THR A 178 -14.43 3.27 -1.13
C THR A 178 -13.55 2.12 -1.60
N TRP A 179 -12.98 1.42 -0.62
CA TRP A 179 -12.17 0.25 -0.83
C TRP A 179 -12.79 -0.93 -0.09
N SER A 180 -12.56 -2.13 -0.62
CA SER A 180 -12.92 -3.37 0.05
C SER A 180 -11.91 -4.45 -0.30
N CYS A 181 -11.72 -5.38 0.63
CA CYS A 181 -10.84 -6.51 0.48
C CYS A 181 -11.63 -7.79 0.74
N ALA A 182 -11.48 -8.77 -0.13
CA ALA A 182 -12.03 -10.11 0.06
C ALA A 182 -10.92 -11.14 -0.03
N ARG A 183 -10.91 -12.08 0.91
CA ARG A 183 -10.04 -13.26 0.87
C ARG A 183 -10.59 -14.27 -0.12
N VAL A 184 -9.72 -14.87 -0.92
CA VAL A 184 -10.09 -16.05 -1.71
C VAL A 184 -10.24 -17.23 -0.75
N ALA A 185 -11.48 -17.68 -0.57
CA ALA A 185 -11.81 -18.82 0.29
C ALA A 185 -11.61 -20.14 -0.45
N THR A 186 -12.04 -20.20 -1.71
CA THR A 186 -11.83 -21.34 -2.62
C THR A 186 -11.54 -20.85 -4.03
N ALA A 187 -10.82 -21.66 -4.79
CA ALA A 187 -10.51 -21.43 -6.19
C ALA A 187 -10.64 -22.74 -6.96
N GLU A 188 -11.52 -22.77 -7.96
CA GLU A 188 -11.72 -23.92 -8.84
C GLU A 188 -11.14 -23.59 -10.22
N LEU A 189 -10.08 -24.30 -10.60
CA LEU A 189 -9.39 -24.07 -11.86
C LEU A 189 -10.05 -24.86 -12.98
N ARG A 190 -10.34 -24.18 -14.08
CA ARG A 190 -10.80 -24.76 -15.34
C ARG A 190 -9.69 -24.63 -16.38
N PHE A 191 -9.15 -25.78 -16.77
CA PHE A 191 -8.11 -25.87 -17.79
C PHE A 191 -8.70 -26.02 -19.19
N GLY A 192 -8.04 -25.43 -20.19
CA GLY A 192 -8.47 -25.43 -21.58
C GLY A 192 -7.71 -24.37 -22.38
N PRO A 193 -8.10 -24.13 -23.65
CA PRO A 193 -7.45 -23.11 -24.49
C PRO A 193 -7.61 -21.67 -23.94
N ALA A 194 -8.58 -21.46 -23.04
CA ALA A 194 -8.77 -20.22 -22.30
C ALA A 194 -8.95 -20.56 -20.80
N PRO A 195 -7.86 -20.67 -20.02
CA PRO A 195 -7.94 -21.05 -18.62
C PRO A 195 -8.70 -19.99 -17.80
N ALA A 196 -9.48 -20.47 -16.84
CA ALA A 196 -10.26 -19.61 -15.94
C ALA A 196 -10.31 -20.21 -14.53
N ILE A 197 -10.56 -19.35 -13.55
CA ILE A 197 -10.64 -19.70 -12.15
C ILE A 197 -11.94 -19.14 -11.59
N ASP A 198 -12.78 -20.00 -11.03
CA ASP A 198 -13.97 -19.57 -10.30
C ASP A 198 -13.60 -19.46 -8.82
N LEU A 199 -13.76 -18.25 -8.27
CA LEU A 199 -13.35 -17.86 -6.94
C LEU A 199 -14.58 -17.73 -6.03
N THR A 200 -14.51 -18.29 -4.84
CA THR A 200 -15.40 -17.93 -3.74
C THR A 200 -14.68 -16.96 -2.81
N LEU A 201 -15.34 -15.86 -2.46
CA LEU A 201 -14.77 -14.74 -1.75
C LEU A 201 -15.40 -14.61 -0.36
N ALA A 202 -14.55 -14.53 0.66
CA ALA A 202 -14.94 -14.20 2.02
C ALA A 202 -14.61 -12.71 2.27
N PRO A 203 -15.56 -11.87 2.69
CA PRO A 203 -15.26 -10.49 3.06
C PRO A 203 -14.19 -10.46 4.16
N ALA A 204 -13.10 -9.72 3.91
CA ALA A 204 -12.03 -9.51 4.88
C ALA A 204 -12.13 -8.11 5.49
N TRP A 205 -12.41 -7.10 4.67
CA TRP A 205 -12.52 -5.71 5.10
C TRP A 205 -13.35 -4.88 4.11
N GLY A 206 -14.05 -3.86 4.62
CA GLY A 206 -14.94 -3.03 3.82
C GLY A 206 -16.17 -3.79 3.28
N ASN A 207 -17.03 -3.09 2.55
CA ASN A 207 -18.23 -3.68 1.97
C ASN A 207 -18.52 -3.06 0.60
N PRO A 208 -18.26 -3.75 -0.52
CA PRO A 208 -18.48 -3.21 -1.85
C PRO A 208 -19.93 -3.28 -2.32
N ARG A 209 -20.87 -3.75 -1.47
CA ARG A 209 -22.26 -3.99 -1.87
C ARG A 209 -22.90 -2.76 -2.53
N GLY A 210 -23.46 -2.97 -3.72
CA GLY A 210 -24.20 -1.96 -4.47
C GLY A 210 -23.33 -0.87 -5.13
N ALA A 211 -22.00 -0.96 -5.05
CA ALA A 211 -21.10 0.00 -5.66
C ALA A 211 -20.46 -0.57 -6.94
N THR A 212 -20.45 0.23 -8.01
CA THR A 212 -19.79 -0.13 -9.27
C THR A 212 -18.27 -0.12 -9.05
N VAL A 213 -17.65 -1.30 -9.12
CA VAL A 213 -16.20 -1.43 -9.02
C VAL A 213 -15.53 -0.81 -10.26
N GLU A 214 -14.53 0.04 -10.02
CA GLU A 214 -13.78 0.76 -11.04
C GLU A 214 -12.37 0.19 -11.22
N THR A 215 -11.79 -0.34 -10.14
CA THR A 215 -10.44 -0.90 -10.14
C THR A 215 -10.40 -2.16 -9.29
N ALA A 216 -9.63 -3.15 -9.75
CA ALA A 216 -9.39 -4.37 -9.01
C ALA A 216 -7.91 -4.74 -9.05
N PHE A 217 -7.39 -5.18 -7.90
CA PHE A 217 -6.05 -5.71 -7.73
C PHE A 217 -6.13 -7.12 -7.17
N LEU A 218 -5.34 -8.00 -7.77
CA LEU A 218 -5.10 -9.35 -7.30
C LEU A 218 -3.86 -9.31 -6.42
N LEU A 219 -4.00 -9.69 -5.16
CA LEU A 219 -2.91 -9.68 -4.19
C LEU A 219 -2.45 -11.11 -3.96
N GLY A 220 -1.20 -11.39 -4.31
CA GLY A 220 -0.51 -12.66 -4.04
C GLY A 220 0.71 -12.43 -3.15
N PRO A 221 1.43 -13.49 -2.75
CA PRO A 221 2.65 -13.36 -1.95
C PRO A 221 3.67 -12.45 -2.66
N GLY A 222 3.87 -11.24 -2.12
CA GLY A 222 4.77 -10.23 -2.68
C GLY A 222 4.41 -9.72 -4.08
N THR A 223 3.18 -9.96 -4.56
CA THR A 223 2.75 -9.57 -5.91
C THR A 223 1.44 -8.82 -5.88
N VAL A 224 1.39 -7.72 -6.66
CA VAL A 224 0.20 -6.91 -6.88
C VAL A 224 -0.05 -6.88 -8.37
N THR A 225 -1.14 -7.51 -8.82
CA THR A 225 -1.47 -7.56 -10.24
C THR A 225 -2.77 -6.80 -10.49
N PRO A 226 -2.78 -5.70 -11.27
CA PRO A 226 -4.03 -5.05 -11.67
C PRO A 226 -4.84 -6.00 -12.57
N ALA A 227 -6.16 -6.02 -12.38
CA ALA A 227 -7.08 -6.83 -13.17
C ALA A 227 -8.02 -5.96 -14.01
N ARG A 228 -8.29 -6.40 -15.24
CA ARG A 228 -9.27 -5.77 -16.12
C ARG A 228 -10.66 -6.22 -15.74
N LEU A 229 -11.48 -5.30 -15.30
CA LEU A 229 -12.89 -5.58 -15.00
C LEU A 229 -13.64 -5.86 -16.30
N ARG A 230 -14.24 -7.05 -16.37
CA ARG A 230 -15.18 -7.41 -17.42
C ARG A 230 -16.55 -6.92 -16.99
N ARG A 231 -17.09 -5.94 -17.71
CA ARG A 231 -18.51 -5.62 -17.60
C ARG A 231 -19.28 -6.84 -18.09
N GLU A 232 -20.18 -7.39 -17.28
CA GLU A 232 -21.20 -8.26 -17.83
C GLU A 232 -21.96 -7.43 -18.86
N ALA A 233 -21.92 -7.85 -20.12
CA ALA A 233 -22.81 -7.30 -21.13
C ALA A 233 -24.22 -7.59 -20.61
N GLY A 234 -24.96 -6.52 -20.30
CA GLY A 234 -26.35 -6.62 -19.89
C GLY A 234 -27.11 -7.50 -20.88
N ARG A 235 -27.89 -8.43 -20.34
CA ARG A 235 -28.96 -9.06 -21.10
C ARG A 235 -29.97 -8.02 -21.54
#